data_AF-A0A4U2DF89-F1
#
_entry.id   AF-A0A4U2DF89-F1
#
_cell.length_a   1.000
_cell.length_b   1.000
_cell.length_c   1.000
_cell.angle_alpha   90.00
_cell.angle_beta   90.00
_cell.angle_gamma   90.00
#
_symmetry.space_group_name_H-M   'P 1'
#
loop_
_entity.id
_entity.type
_entity.pdbx_description
1 polymer ?
#
loop_
_entity_poly.entity_id
_entity_poly.type
_entity_poly.pdbx_seq_one_letter_code
_entity_poly.pdbx_strand_id
1 'polypeptide(L)'
;VTLALIGCGSDSNSGSSEETITSYQFIDSAVEGLSYTTSSGLNGVTDSEGNFNALPNDSVTFYIGGPDGVKVGAASVQEVVTPFEA
;
A
#
# COMPACT_ATOMS: atom_id res chain seq x y z
N VAL A 1 -29.86 -15.00 -47.26
CA VAL A 1 -29.57 -14.83 -45.82
C VAL A 1 -28.06 -14.62 -45.70
N THR A 2 -27.66 -13.47 -45.17
CA THR A 2 -26.30 -12.90 -45.23
C THR A 2 -25.38 -13.47 -44.14
N LEU A 3 -24.20 -13.97 -44.53
CA LEU A 3 -23.11 -14.29 -43.60
C LEU A 3 -22.20 -13.06 -43.50
N ALA A 4 -22.18 -12.39 -42.35
CA ALA A 4 -21.23 -11.34 -42.02
C ALA A 4 -20.25 -11.87 -40.96
N LEU A 5 -18.96 -11.96 -41.30
CA LEU A 5 -17.88 -12.19 -40.35
C LEU A 5 -17.44 -10.84 -39.78
N ILE A 6 -17.72 -10.60 -38.50
CA ILE A 6 -17.20 -9.44 -37.78
C ILE A 6 -15.88 -9.86 -37.14
N GLY A 7 -14.78 -9.42 -37.75
CA GLY A 7 -13.44 -9.46 -37.17
C GLY A 7 -13.10 -8.09 -36.59
N CYS A 8 -13.18 -7.95 -35.27
CA CYS A 8 -12.59 -6.88 -34.50
C CYS A 8 -11.60 -7.61 -33.57
N GLY A 9 -10.28 -7.43 -33.64
CA GLY A 9 -9.57 -6.18 -33.83
C GLY A 9 -8.96 -5.81 -32.49
N SER A 10 -7.64 -5.95 -32.39
CA SER A 10 -6.73 -5.49 -31.32
C SER A 10 -6.85 -6.12 -29.92
N ASP A 11 -5.90 -7.02 -29.70
CA ASP A 11 -5.25 -7.40 -28.44
C ASP A 11 -5.38 -6.32 -27.35
N SER A 12 -6.22 -6.61 -26.35
CA SER A 12 -6.29 -5.83 -25.11
C SER A 12 -5.48 -6.56 -24.06
N ASN A 13 -4.16 -6.36 -24.05
CA ASN A 13 -3.37 -6.59 -22.85
C ASN A 13 -2.99 -5.24 -22.26
N SER A 14 -3.98 -4.60 -21.63
CA SER A 14 -3.67 -3.59 -20.61
C SER A 14 -2.94 -4.35 -19.51
N GLY A 15 -1.60 -4.27 -19.53
CA GLY A 15 -0.78 -4.66 -18.41
C GLY A 15 -1.17 -3.79 -17.24
N SER A 16 -2.14 -4.26 -16.46
CA SER A 16 -2.31 -3.79 -15.10
C SER A 16 -1.01 -4.15 -14.41
N SER A 17 -0.18 -3.16 -14.14
CA SER A 17 0.88 -3.30 -13.14
C SER A 17 0.17 -3.70 -11.86
N GLU A 18 0.11 -5.00 -11.60
CA GLU A 18 -0.35 -5.53 -10.32
C GLU A 18 0.68 -5.08 -9.30
N GLU A 19 0.47 -3.89 -8.74
CA GLU A 19 1.23 -3.45 -7.59
C GLU A 19 0.84 -4.37 -6.43
N THR A 20 1.74 -5.30 -6.12
CA THR A 20 1.49 -6.28 -5.08
C THR A 20 1.53 -5.58 -3.73
N ILE A 21 0.37 -5.49 -3.10
CA ILE A 21 0.23 -5.03 -1.71
C ILE A 21 1.20 -5.85 -0.86
N THR A 22 2.12 -5.16 -0.19
CA THR A 22 3.12 -5.77 0.68
C THR A 22 2.87 -5.30 2.11
N SER A 23 3.03 -6.20 3.08
CA SER A 23 2.84 -5.92 4.50
C SER A 23 4.14 -5.42 5.13
N TYR A 24 4.08 -4.34 5.90
CA TYR A 24 5.21 -3.71 6.57
C TYR A 24 4.95 -3.58 8.08
N GLN A 25 6.00 -3.60 8.91
CA GLN A 25 5.90 -3.57 10.38
C GLN A 25 6.56 -2.32 10.97
N PHE A 26 5.96 -1.76 12.03
CA PHE A 26 6.57 -0.70 12.84
C PHE A 26 7.66 -1.28 13.77
N ILE A 27 8.93 -1.08 13.41
CA ILE A 27 10.07 -1.67 14.15
C ILE A 27 10.42 -0.91 15.43
N ASP A 28 10.13 0.40 15.54
CA ASP A 28 10.52 1.20 16.71
C ASP A 28 9.49 1.15 17.87
N SER A 29 8.34 0.52 17.63
CA SER A 29 7.34 0.01 18.59
C SER A 29 6.15 -0.48 17.78
N ALA A 30 5.87 -1.78 17.71
CA ALA A 30 4.64 -2.26 17.12
C ALA A 30 3.45 -1.66 17.89
N VAL A 31 2.66 -0.80 17.24
CA VAL A 31 1.49 -0.17 17.87
C VAL A 31 0.24 -0.67 17.15
N GLU A 32 -0.60 -1.40 17.87
CA GLU A 32 -1.92 -1.80 17.43
C GLU A 32 -2.90 -0.62 17.42
N GLY A 33 -3.81 -0.60 16.45
CA GLY A 33 -4.96 0.30 16.51
C GLY A 33 -4.68 1.72 16.00
N LEU A 34 -3.54 1.98 15.37
CA LEU A 34 -3.28 3.26 14.71
C LEU A 34 -3.94 3.29 13.33
N SER A 35 -4.71 4.33 13.06
CA SER A 35 -5.20 4.58 11.72
C SER A 35 -4.05 5.09 10.85
N TYR A 36 -3.97 4.63 9.60
CA TYR A 36 -2.95 5.09 8.68
C TYR A 36 -3.53 5.48 7.32
N THR A 37 -2.82 6.38 6.63
CA THR A 37 -3.10 6.79 5.26
C THR A 37 -1.82 6.80 4.44
N THR A 38 -1.87 6.30 3.21
CA THR A 38 -0.73 6.29 2.28
C THR A 38 -0.88 7.34 1.19
N SER A 39 0.23 7.71 0.55
CA SER A 39 0.24 8.60 -0.63
C SER A 39 -0.56 8.05 -1.82
N SER A 40 -0.61 6.73 -1.99
CA SER A 40 -1.41 6.05 -3.01
C SER A 40 -2.91 6.01 -2.71
N GLY A 41 -3.33 6.44 -1.51
CA GLY A 41 -4.73 6.46 -1.09
C GLY A 41 -5.20 5.23 -0.32
N LEU A 42 -4.30 4.28 -0.02
CA LEU A 42 -4.60 3.18 0.90
C LEU A 42 -4.75 3.72 2.32
N ASN A 43 -5.63 3.10 3.08
CA ASN A 43 -5.87 3.44 4.47
C ASN A 43 -6.33 2.19 5.23
N GLY A 44 -6.12 2.20 6.54
CA GLY A 44 -6.44 1.07 7.38
C GLY A 44 -6.06 1.30 8.83
N VAL A 45 -5.99 0.21 9.59
CA VAL A 45 -5.59 0.20 11.00
C VAL A 45 -4.48 -0.82 11.18
N THR A 46 -3.45 -0.47 11.96
CA THR A 46 -2.37 -1.41 12.30
C THR A 46 -2.89 -2.54 13.18
N ASP A 47 -2.42 -3.77 12.94
CA ASP A 47 -2.81 -4.95 13.73
C ASP A 47 -2.03 -5.07 15.05
N SER A 48 -2.29 -6.15 15.81
CA SER A 48 -1.63 -6.43 17.09
C SER A 48 -0.11 -6.58 17.01
N GLU A 49 0.40 -6.86 15.82
CA GLU A 49 1.83 -6.98 15.52
C GLU A 49 2.38 -5.69 14.87
N GLY A 50 1.57 -4.63 14.77
CA GLY A 50 1.96 -3.35 14.18
C GLY A 50 2.08 -3.39 12.66
N ASN A 51 1.47 -4.38 11.99
CA ASN A 51 1.54 -4.50 10.54
C ASN A 51 0.53 -3.56 9.86
N PHE A 52 0.90 -3.07 8.68
CA PHE A 52 0.02 -2.30 7.80
C PHE A 52 0.32 -2.60 6.33
N ASN A 53 -0.68 -2.38 5.47
CA ASN A 53 -0.57 -2.57 4.03
C ASN A 53 -0.28 -1.25 3.33
N ALA A 54 0.76 -1.23 2.48
CA ALA A 54 1.10 -0.08 1.64
C ALA A 54 1.71 -0.55 0.33
N LEU A 55 1.79 0.35 -0.65
CA LEU A 55 2.53 0.08 -1.89
C LEU A 55 4.03 0.35 -1.68
N PRO A 56 4.91 -0.31 -2.45
CA PRO A 56 6.32 0.04 -2.46
C PRO A 56 6.52 1.53 -2.78
N ASN A 57 7.42 2.20 -2.06
CA ASN A 57 7.71 3.64 -2.18
C ASN A 57 6.58 4.58 -1.72
N ASP A 58 5.54 4.08 -1.06
CA ASP A 58 4.54 4.96 -0.44
C ASP A 58 5.08 5.72 0.76
N SER A 59 4.53 6.91 0.99
CA SER A 59 4.64 7.58 2.28
C SER A 59 3.39 7.29 3.10
N VAL A 60 3.58 6.77 4.31
CA VAL A 60 2.50 6.37 5.22
C VAL A 60 2.50 7.30 6.42
N THR A 61 1.34 7.84 6.75
CA THR A 61 1.14 8.68 7.95
C THR A 61 0.20 7.97 8.92
N PHE A 62 0.56 7.98 10.19
CA PHE A 62 -0.17 7.31 11.27
C PHE A 62 -0.83 8.32 12.19
N TYR A 63 -2.01 7.95 12.70
CA TYR A 63 -2.86 8.79 13.52
C TYR A 63 -3.48 8.02 14.69
N ILE A 64 -3.61 8.69 15.83
CA ILE A 64 -4.45 8.25 16.96
C ILE A 64 -5.81 8.92 16.84
N GLY A 65 -6.88 8.12 16.86
CA GLY A 65 -8.27 8.60 16.80
C GLY A 65 -8.80 8.83 15.38
N GLY A 66 -8.17 8.25 14.36
CA GLY A 66 -8.59 8.36 12.95
C GLY A 66 -7.81 9.41 12.15
N PRO A 67 -8.12 9.58 10.84
CA PRO A 67 -7.42 10.50 9.94
C PRO A 67 -7.48 11.98 10.38
N ASP A 68 -8.56 12.37 11.06
CA ASP A 68 -8.74 13.71 11.64
C ASP A 68 -8.16 13.83 13.06
N GLY A 69 -7.52 12.77 13.54
CA GLY A 69 -6.96 12.66 14.88
C GLY A 69 -5.56 13.26 15.00
N VAL A 70 -4.83 12.79 16.01
CA VAL A 70 -3.46 13.26 16.26
C VAL A 70 -2.49 12.49 15.38
N LYS A 71 -1.77 13.19 14.50
CA LYS A 71 -0.66 12.61 13.75
C LYS A 71 0.46 12.23 14.72
N VAL A 72 0.79 10.95 14.77
CA VAL A 72 1.85 10.41 15.64
C VAL A 72 3.18 10.25 14.92
N GLY A 73 3.14 10.03 13.61
CA GLY A 73 4.35 9.81 12.83
C GLY A 73 4.08 9.64 11.35
N ALA A 74 5.15 9.65 10.55
CA ALA A 74 5.12 9.27 9.15
C ALA A 74 6.36 8.43 8.85
N ALA A 75 6.19 7.43 8.00
CA ALA A 75 7.26 6.55 7.54
C ALA A 75 7.20 6.46 6.01
N SER A 76 8.36 6.45 5.37
CA SER A 76 8.46 6.07 3.96
C SER A 76 8.62 4.56 3.88
N VAL A 77 7.76 3.92 3.10
CA VAL A 77 7.80 2.49 2.78
C VAL A 77 8.92 2.30 1.78
N GLN A 78 10.14 2.33 2.29
CA GLN A 78 11.31 1.86 1.58
C GLN A 78 11.54 0.43 2.05
N GLU A 79 11.85 -0.46 1.10
CA GLU A 79 12.33 -1.81 1.40
C GLU A 79 13.44 -1.67 2.46
N VAL A 80 13.26 -2.34 3.59
CA VAL A 80 14.08 -2.15 4.80
C VAL A 80 15.58 -2.20 4.45
N VAL A 81 16.25 -1.04 4.44
CA VAL A 81 17.73 -0.97 4.41
C VAL A 81 18.19 -0.88 5.85
N THR A 82 18.47 -2.04 6.47
CA THR A 82 19.10 -2.06 7.79
C THR A 82 20.61 -1.89 7.66
N PRO A 83 21.27 -1.18 8.59
CA PRO A 83 22.66 -0.75 8.44
C PRO A 83 23.68 -1.82 8.81
N PHE A 84 23.37 -3.11 8.69
CA PHE A 84 24.32 -4.20 8.96
C PHE A 84 24.57 -5.06 7.73
N GLU A 85 24.95 -4.41 6.62
CA GLU A 85 25.87 -5.02 5.67
C GLU A 85 27.24 -4.38 5.93
N ALA A 86 28.14 -5.16 6.52
CA ALA A 86 29.55 -4.85 6.67
C ALA A 86 30.35 -5.44 5.50
#